data_AF-A0A0G0LTU6-F1
#
_entry.id   AF-A0A0G0LTU6-F1
#
_cell.length_a   1.000
_cell.length_b   1.000
_cell.length_c   1.000
_cell.angle_alpha   90.00
_cell.angle_beta   90.00
_cell.angle_gamma   90.00
#
_symmetry.space_group_name_H-M   'P 1'
#
loop_
_entity.id
_entity.type
_entity.pdbx_description
1 polymer ?
#
loop_
_entity_poly.entity_id
_entity_poly.type
_entity_poly.pdbx_seq_one_letter_code
_entity_poly.pdbx_strand_id
1 'polypeptide(L)'
;MLTMSGYLNYNIGMDITLRQQQILISLLSAASSLSDLLSKPTFSEVTERTLQRDLSLLESRGFIERQGKARAVTYNITSNGRLNIFLSNEALEKIFADENRPKVLYDFSRLDALRLNSLFTDPEHLELVKNNDIYYQKLVTAPKDIIKRERERITIELSWKSSQIEGNTYTLLETESLLKQNIPAKGKTEEETIMLLNHKKALEFSEQHKEFFKSKLTKSAIIDLHRILSEGIIDMGIRERLVGITGSVYRPLDNKFQVEEELGRLCNVVNGKDDIFEKALIAFTYICYLQPFNDGNKRTARILANAILFANDSFPLSLRAVDVNTYKLAILAYYELGILGNAKQIFLDQAEFAAENYAI
;
A
#
# COMPACT_ATOMS: atom_id res chain seq x y z
N MET A 1 -13.00 2.41 24.91
CA MET A 1 -14.34 2.87 24.48
C MET A 1 -14.13 4.23 23.81
N LEU A 2 -14.09 4.26 22.48
CA LEU A 2 -13.63 5.41 21.68
C LEU A 2 -14.84 6.19 21.13
N THR A 3 -14.97 7.47 21.48
CA THR A 3 -16.09 8.35 21.11
C THR A 3 -15.91 9.01 19.72
N MET A 4 -17.05 9.48 19.20
CA MET A 4 -17.46 9.61 17.79
C MET A 4 -16.88 10.75 16.92
N SER A 5 -15.96 11.61 17.37
CA SER A 5 -15.67 12.87 16.63
C SER A 5 -14.42 12.85 15.71
N GLY A 6 -13.71 11.73 15.57
CA GLY A 6 -12.48 11.64 14.76
C GLY A 6 -12.60 10.76 13.51
N TYR A 7 -13.79 10.22 13.25
CA TYR A 7 -14.02 9.29 12.15
C TYR A 7 -14.73 10.04 11.01
N LEU A 8 -13.98 10.32 9.95
CA LEU A 8 -14.43 10.70 8.61
C LEU A 8 -14.84 12.16 8.39
N ASN A 9 -13.94 12.90 7.73
CA ASN A 9 -14.31 14.10 6.96
C ASN A 9 -14.15 13.90 5.45
N TYR A 10 -14.02 12.66 4.96
CA TYR A 10 -13.95 12.39 3.53
C TYR A 10 -14.96 11.32 3.15
N ASN A 11 -15.87 11.66 2.23
CA ASN A 11 -16.60 10.72 1.40
C ASN A 11 -15.57 9.98 0.54
N ILE A 12 -14.90 9.00 1.12
CA ILE A 12 -14.05 8.08 0.37
C ILE A 12 -15.00 7.17 -0.38
N GLY A 13 -14.80 7.03 -1.69
CA GLY A 13 -15.61 6.28 -2.66
C GLY A 13 -15.69 4.77 -2.41
N MET A 14 -15.97 4.38 -1.17
CA MET A 14 -16.30 3.03 -0.76
C MET A 14 -17.73 2.73 -1.19
N ASP A 15 -17.93 1.57 -1.82
CA ASP A 15 -19.25 1.04 -2.19
C ASP A 15 -20.08 0.61 -0.95
N ILE A 16 -19.67 0.99 0.26
CA ILE A 16 -20.36 0.70 1.51
C ILE A 16 -20.69 1.98 2.25
N THR A 17 -21.86 1.98 2.91
CA THR A 17 -22.28 3.13 3.72
C THR A 17 -21.38 3.29 4.95
N LEU A 18 -21.36 4.50 5.52
CA LEU A 18 -20.68 4.77 6.79
C LEU A 18 -21.04 3.75 7.89
N ARG A 19 -22.32 3.40 8.01
CA ARG A 19 -22.77 2.43 9.02
C ARG A 19 -22.24 1.03 8.74
N GLN A 20 -22.20 0.61 7.49
CA GLN A 20 -21.61 -0.68 7.09
C GLN A 20 -20.11 -0.73 7.39
N GLN A 21 -19.39 0.37 7.12
CA GLN A 21 -17.99 0.49 7.51
C GLN A 21 -17.79 0.40 9.03
N GLN A 22 -18.66 1.04 9.83
CA GLN A 22 -18.64 0.93 11.29
C GLN A 22 -18.88 -0.51 11.77
N ILE A 23 -19.72 -1.30 11.06
CA ILE A 23 -19.91 -2.73 11.36
C ILE A 23 -18.59 -3.47 11.10
N LEU A 24 -17.96 -3.28 9.93
CA LEU A 24 -16.69 -3.95 9.61
C LEU A 24 -15.59 -3.59 10.63
N ILE A 25 -15.46 -2.31 10.98
CA ILE A 25 -14.52 -1.85 12.01
C ILE A 25 -14.82 -2.51 13.36
N SER A 26 -16.09 -2.62 13.72
CA SER A 26 -16.53 -3.28 14.96
C SER A 26 -16.21 -4.77 15.02
N LEU A 27 -16.02 -5.42 13.87
CA LEU A 27 -15.67 -6.83 13.73
C LEU A 27 -14.16 -7.08 13.62
N LEU A 28 -13.34 -6.02 13.51
CA LEU A 28 -11.88 -6.17 13.47
C LEU A 28 -11.30 -6.76 14.77
N SER A 29 -11.89 -6.41 15.91
CA SER A 29 -11.39 -6.83 17.23
C SER A 29 -11.85 -8.22 17.63
N ALA A 30 -13.09 -8.60 17.29
CA ALA A 30 -13.66 -9.90 17.61
C ALA A 30 -14.95 -10.18 16.81
N ALA A 31 -15.26 -11.48 16.67
CA ALA A 31 -16.58 -11.94 16.26
C ALA A 31 -17.65 -11.28 17.14
N SER A 32 -18.75 -10.82 16.55
CA SER A 32 -19.84 -10.20 17.31
C SER A 32 -21.19 -10.78 16.89
N SER A 33 -22.11 -10.98 17.84
CA SER A 33 -23.51 -11.24 17.54
C SER A 33 -24.24 -9.94 17.18
N LEU A 34 -25.46 -10.06 16.65
CA LEU A 34 -26.33 -8.91 16.41
C LEU A 34 -26.60 -8.12 17.70
N SER A 35 -26.83 -8.82 18.81
CA SER A 35 -27.07 -8.20 20.12
C SER A 35 -25.83 -7.44 20.61
N ASP A 36 -24.64 -8.00 20.41
CA ASP A 36 -23.39 -7.34 20.80
C ASP A 36 -23.19 -6.05 20.00
N LEU A 37 -23.45 -6.09 18.69
CA LEU A 37 -23.38 -4.90 17.85
C LEU A 37 -24.39 -3.83 18.30
N LEU A 38 -25.66 -4.19 18.56
CA LEU A 38 -26.67 -3.23 19.03
C LEU A 38 -26.30 -2.57 20.38
N SER A 39 -25.54 -3.28 21.23
CA SER A 39 -25.09 -2.75 22.51
C SER A 39 -23.97 -1.69 22.40
N LYS A 40 -23.29 -1.60 21.24
CA LYS A 40 -22.19 -0.64 21.05
C LYS A 40 -22.75 0.79 20.91
N PRO A 41 -22.14 1.80 21.57
CA PRO A 41 -22.59 3.19 21.48
C PRO A 41 -22.72 3.73 20.05
N THR A 42 -21.89 3.23 19.12
CA THR A 42 -21.92 3.59 17.69
C THR A 42 -23.25 3.28 17.01
N PHE A 43 -24.02 2.32 17.53
CA PHE A 43 -25.28 1.85 16.94
C PHE A 43 -26.51 2.15 17.83
N SER A 44 -26.38 3.05 18.82
CA SER A 44 -27.47 3.36 19.77
C SER A 44 -28.76 3.86 19.11
N GLU A 45 -28.66 4.54 17.96
CA GLU A 45 -29.79 5.07 17.20
C GLU A 45 -30.23 4.14 16.04
N VAL A 46 -29.60 2.97 15.89
CA VAL A 46 -29.85 2.06 14.77
C VAL A 46 -30.83 0.97 15.18
N THR A 47 -31.91 0.82 14.41
CA THR A 47 -32.87 -0.27 14.67
C THR A 47 -32.27 -1.64 14.34
N GLU A 48 -32.72 -2.67 15.07
CA GLU A 48 -32.33 -4.07 14.81
C GLU A 48 -32.54 -4.47 13.34
N ARG A 49 -33.69 -4.11 12.76
CA ARG A 49 -34.02 -4.42 11.36
C ARG A 49 -33.06 -3.78 10.37
N THR A 50 -32.64 -2.53 10.62
CA THR A 50 -31.65 -1.84 9.78
C THR A 50 -30.30 -2.55 9.85
N LEU A 51 -29.86 -2.90 11.06
CA LEU A 51 -28.57 -3.57 11.26
C LEU A 51 -28.55 -4.97 10.65
N GLN A 52 -29.64 -5.73 10.77
CA GLN A 52 -29.81 -7.02 10.09
C GLN A 52 -29.72 -6.89 8.55
N ARG A 53 -30.31 -5.85 7.98
CA ARG A 53 -30.23 -5.59 6.53
C ARG A 53 -28.80 -5.30 6.09
N ASP A 54 -28.06 -4.49 6.85
CA ASP A 54 -26.66 -4.19 6.55
C ASP A 54 -25.77 -5.43 6.69
N LEU A 55 -25.95 -6.24 7.74
CA LEU A 55 -25.25 -7.51 7.90
C LEU A 55 -25.53 -8.47 6.74
N SER A 56 -26.79 -8.58 6.32
CA SER A 56 -27.17 -9.43 5.18
C SER A 56 -26.50 -8.96 3.87
N LEU A 57 -26.41 -7.64 3.65
CA LEU A 57 -25.72 -7.10 2.48
C LEU A 57 -24.21 -7.36 2.53
N LEU A 58 -23.58 -7.10 3.68
CA LEU A 58 -22.15 -7.35 3.89
C LEU A 58 -21.81 -8.84 3.72
N GLU A 59 -22.67 -9.74 4.18
CA GLU A 59 -22.53 -11.20 4.00
C GLU A 59 -22.66 -11.57 2.53
N SER A 60 -23.67 -11.03 1.81
CA SER A 60 -23.87 -11.30 0.39
C SER A 60 -22.71 -10.82 -0.50
N ARG A 61 -21.97 -9.80 -0.05
CA ARG A 61 -20.75 -9.29 -0.71
C ARG A 61 -19.48 -10.01 -0.26
N GLY A 62 -19.60 -10.99 0.65
CA GLY A 62 -18.48 -11.76 1.18
C GLY A 62 -17.53 -10.94 2.07
N PHE A 63 -17.98 -9.81 2.63
CA PHE A 63 -17.18 -8.97 3.54
C PHE A 63 -17.22 -9.49 4.98
N ILE A 64 -18.29 -10.18 5.33
CA ILE A 64 -18.42 -10.90 6.59
C ILE A 64 -18.88 -12.32 6.33
N GLU A 65 -18.57 -13.21 7.24
CA GLU A 65 -19.07 -14.58 7.26
C GLU A 65 -19.89 -14.82 8.53
N ARG A 66 -20.93 -15.62 8.38
CA ARG A 66 -21.83 -16.01 9.47
C ARG A 66 -21.39 -17.37 10.03
N GLN A 67 -21.21 -17.45 11.34
CA GLN A 67 -20.93 -18.70 12.05
C GLN A 67 -22.01 -18.99 13.10
N GLY A 68 -22.29 -20.27 13.35
CA GLY A 68 -23.30 -20.71 14.32
C GLY A 68 -24.73 -20.82 13.76
N LYS A 69 -25.70 -21.14 14.63
CA LYS A 69 -27.11 -21.33 14.27
C LYS A 69 -28.05 -20.59 15.25
N ALA A 70 -29.18 -20.13 14.73
CA ALA A 70 -30.23 -19.45 15.49
C ALA A 70 -29.68 -18.31 16.41
N ARG A 71 -29.84 -18.44 17.73
CA ARG A 71 -29.41 -17.41 18.71
C ARG A 71 -27.90 -17.37 18.95
N ALA A 72 -27.15 -18.37 18.50
CA ALA A 72 -25.69 -18.44 18.65
C ALA A 72 -24.94 -17.91 17.41
N VAL A 73 -25.62 -17.09 16.59
CA VAL A 73 -25.02 -16.55 15.36
C VAL A 73 -24.07 -15.41 15.69
N THR A 74 -22.84 -15.55 15.21
CA THR A 74 -21.83 -14.50 15.22
C THR A 74 -21.36 -14.20 13.80
N TYR A 75 -20.91 -12.96 13.61
CA TYR A 75 -20.34 -12.51 12.35
C TYR A 75 -18.84 -12.28 12.53
N ASN A 76 -18.06 -12.76 11.57
CA ASN A 76 -16.63 -12.49 11.47
C ASN A 76 -16.34 -11.70 10.21
N ILE A 77 -15.35 -10.81 10.27
CA ILE A 77 -14.87 -10.12 9.08
C ILE A 77 -13.98 -11.04 8.24
N THR A 78 -14.20 -11.08 6.93
CA THR A 78 -13.36 -11.83 5.99
C THR A 78 -12.14 -11.00 5.58
N SER A 79 -11.15 -11.63 4.93
CA SER A 79 -10.02 -10.92 4.33
C SER A 79 -10.48 -9.90 3.29
N ASN A 80 -11.51 -10.21 2.49
CA ASN A 80 -12.11 -9.25 1.54
C ASN A 80 -12.76 -8.05 2.26
N GLY A 81 -13.47 -8.29 3.37
CA GLY A 81 -14.04 -7.21 4.18
C GLY A 81 -12.98 -6.26 4.72
N ARG A 82 -11.83 -6.78 5.15
CA ARG A 82 -10.70 -5.95 5.63
C ARG A 82 -10.13 -5.04 4.54
N LEU A 83 -10.07 -5.50 3.28
CA LEU A 83 -9.57 -4.69 2.16
C LEU A 83 -10.43 -3.43 1.92
N ASN A 84 -11.70 -3.46 2.32
CA ASN A 84 -12.69 -2.41 2.10
C ASN A 84 -12.90 -1.48 3.31
N ILE A 85 -12.04 -1.55 4.32
CA ILE A 85 -12.06 -0.62 5.44
C ILE A 85 -11.12 0.56 5.16
N PHE A 86 -11.53 1.74 5.59
CA PHE A 86 -10.67 2.89 5.80
C PHE A 86 -10.73 3.34 7.27
N LEU A 87 -9.62 3.82 7.83
CA LEU A 87 -9.57 4.44 9.15
C LEU A 87 -8.86 5.79 9.05
N SER A 88 -9.31 6.80 9.80
CA SER A 88 -8.58 8.07 9.87
C SER A 88 -7.22 7.89 10.54
N ASN A 89 -6.30 8.82 10.30
CA ASN A 89 -4.99 8.80 10.96
C ASN A 89 -5.14 8.83 12.48
N GLU A 90 -6.06 9.64 13.02
CA GLU A 90 -6.30 9.72 14.46
C GLU A 90 -6.81 8.39 15.03
N ALA A 91 -7.60 7.64 14.26
CA ALA A 91 -8.06 6.32 14.68
C ALA A 91 -6.90 5.30 14.69
N LEU A 92 -6.07 5.31 13.64
CA LEU A 92 -4.90 4.44 13.54
C LEU A 92 -3.86 4.76 14.63
N GLU A 93 -3.59 6.03 14.89
CA GLU A 93 -2.70 6.46 15.97
C GLU A 93 -3.19 5.94 17.33
N LYS A 94 -4.49 6.06 17.62
CA LYS A 94 -5.06 5.52 18.86
C LYS A 94 -4.94 4.00 18.96
N ILE A 95 -5.13 3.28 17.85
CA ILE A 95 -4.94 1.82 17.81
C ILE A 95 -3.48 1.48 18.06
N PHE A 96 -2.55 2.13 17.35
CA PHE A 96 -1.12 1.81 17.42
C PHE A 96 -0.38 2.41 18.63
N ALA A 97 -1.03 3.27 19.40
CA ALA A 97 -0.57 3.72 20.70
C ALA A 97 -0.75 2.66 21.82
N ASP A 98 -1.62 1.66 21.63
CA ASP A 98 -1.86 0.62 22.64
C ASP A 98 -0.72 -0.41 22.68
N GLU A 99 0.16 -0.36 23.67
CA GLU A 99 1.28 -1.30 23.78
C GLU A 99 0.85 -2.76 24.01
N ASN A 100 -0.42 -3.03 24.37
CA ASN A 100 -0.94 -4.37 24.66
C ASN A 100 -1.63 -5.02 23.45
N ARG A 101 -1.41 -4.51 22.23
CA ARG A 101 -1.96 -5.12 21.01
C ARG A 101 -1.58 -6.60 20.91
N PRO A 102 -2.53 -7.49 20.54
CA PRO A 102 -2.24 -8.91 20.39
C PRO A 102 -1.26 -9.15 19.24
N LYS A 103 -0.40 -10.16 19.39
CA LYS A 103 0.54 -10.58 18.34
C LYS A 103 -0.24 -10.93 17.06
N VAL A 104 0.19 -10.37 15.93
CA VAL A 104 -0.39 -10.67 14.61
C VAL A 104 0.59 -11.54 13.82
N LEU A 105 0.10 -12.66 13.29
CA LEU A 105 0.90 -13.58 12.46
C LEU A 105 0.62 -13.36 10.97
N TYR A 106 1.46 -13.94 10.13
CA TYR A 106 1.24 -14.02 8.70
C TYR A 106 -0.07 -14.76 8.35
N ASP A 107 -0.81 -14.24 7.39
CA ASP A 107 -2.11 -14.70 6.93
C ASP A 107 -2.03 -15.01 5.43
N PHE A 108 -1.98 -16.30 5.12
CA PHE A 108 -1.90 -16.81 3.75
C PHE A 108 -3.13 -16.48 2.89
N SER A 109 -4.29 -16.22 3.51
CA SER A 109 -5.53 -15.89 2.78
C SER A 109 -5.49 -14.47 2.19
N ARG A 110 -4.57 -13.62 2.66
CA ARG A 110 -4.51 -12.22 2.26
C ARG A 110 -4.20 -12.05 0.78
N LEU A 111 -3.28 -12.86 0.26
CA LEU A 111 -2.95 -12.82 -1.18
C LEU A 111 -4.10 -13.34 -2.03
N ASP A 112 -4.81 -14.36 -1.55
CA ASP A 112 -5.99 -14.88 -2.23
C ASP A 112 -7.11 -13.83 -2.27
N ALA A 113 -7.30 -13.06 -1.19
CA ALA A 113 -8.23 -11.95 -1.17
C ALA A 113 -7.86 -10.87 -2.21
N LEU A 114 -6.57 -10.53 -2.35
CA LEU A 114 -6.11 -9.60 -3.39
C LEU A 114 -6.31 -10.16 -4.81
N ARG A 115 -6.15 -11.48 -4.99
CA ARG A 115 -6.33 -12.15 -6.28
C ARG A 115 -7.79 -12.16 -6.73
N LEU A 116 -8.70 -12.50 -5.81
CA LEU A 116 -10.09 -12.85 -6.12
C LEU A 116 -11.02 -11.64 -6.17
N ASN A 117 -10.63 -10.49 -5.64
CA ASN A 117 -11.49 -9.32 -5.52
C ASN A 117 -10.94 -8.14 -6.32
N SER A 118 -11.85 -7.28 -6.79
CA SER A 118 -11.47 -5.95 -7.26
C SER A 118 -11.01 -5.10 -6.09
N LEU A 119 -9.90 -4.39 -6.23
CA LEU A 119 -9.35 -3.52 -5.18
C LEU A 119 -9.92 -2.11 -5.23
N PHE A 120 -10.42 -1.70 -6.39
CA PHE A 120 -11.06 -0.43 -6.62
C PHE A 120 -12.55 -0.63 -6.90
N THR A 121 -13.38 0.26 -6.38
CA THR A 121 -14.79 0.37 -6.78
C THR A 121 -14.86 0.96 -8.19
N ASP A 122 -15.98 0.77 -8.89
CA ASP A 122 -16.14 1.34 -10.24
C ASP A 122 -15.90 2.86 -10.29
N PRO A 123 -16.40 3.68 -9.32
CA PRO A 123 -16.08 5.11 -9.27
C PRO A 123 -14.59 5.40 -9.03
N GLU A 124 -13.94 4.67 -8.11
CA GLU A 124 -12.50 4.83 -7.85
C GLU A 124 -11.67 4.49 -9.09
N HIS A 125 -12.00 3.38 -9.76
CA HIS A 125 -11.33 2.96 -10.98
C HIS A 125 -11.53 3.96 -12.13
N LEU A 126 -12.75 4.48 -12.29
CA LEU A 126 -13.03 5.50 -13.30
C LEU A 126 -12.20 6.78 -13.06
N GLU A 127 -12.04 7.19 -11.81
CA GLU A 127 -11.22 8.35 -11.46
C GLU A 127 -9.72 8.08 -11.72
N LEU A 128 -9.24 6.87 -11.45
CA LEU A 128 -7.88 6.46 -11.80
C LEU A 128 -7.62 6.51 -13.31
N VAL A 129 -8.53 5.95 -14.11
CA VAL A 129 -8.44 6.00 -15.58
C VAL A 129 -8.44 7.44 -16.07
N LYS A 130 -9.36 8.27 -15.58
CA LYS A 130 -9.43 9.69 -15.93
C LYS A 130 -8.12 10.43 -15.63
N ASN A 131 -7.58 10.28 -14.43
CA ASN A 131 -6.32 10.93 -14.04
C ASN A 131 -5.14 10.40 -14.85
N ASN A 132 -5.11 9.10 -15.13
CA ASN A 132 -4.10 8.51 -15.98
C ASN A 132 -4.17 9.03 -17.42
N ASP A 133 -5.37 9.19 -17.98
CA ASP A 133 -5.56 9.72 -19.32
C ASP A 133 -5.09 11.18 -19.40
N ILE A 134 -5.41 12.00 -18.40
CA ILE A 134 -4.91 13.39 -18.31
C ILE A 134 -3.37 13.40 -18.33
N TYR A 135 -2.75 12.58 -17.47
CA TYR A 135 -1.29 12.46 -17.41
C TYR A 135 -0.71 11.99 -18.75
N TYR A 136 -1.27 10.93 -19.33
CA TYR A 136 -0.80 10.32 -20.57
C TYR A 136 -0.92 11.27 -21.77
N GLN A 137 -2.02 12.01 -21.90
CA GLN A 137 -2.19 12.99 -22.98
C GLN A 137 -1.13 14.10 -22.93
N LYS A 138 -0.82 14.60 -21.74
CA LYS A 138 0.27 15.58 -21.58
C LYS A 138 1.64 14.97 -21.94
N LEU A 139 1.88 13.71 -21.54
CA LEU A 139 3.11 13.00 -21.83
C LEU A 139 3.34 12.77 -23.34
N VAL A 140 2.33 12.32 -24.09
CA VAL A 140 2.48 11.99 -25.52
C VAL A 140 2.56 13.20 -26.42
N THR A 141 2.04 14.35 -25.96
CA THR A 141 2.11 15.63 -26.71
C THR A 141 3.40 16.39 -26.44
N ALA A 142 4.15 16.03 -25.39
CA ALA A 142 5.40 16.66 -25.00
C ALA A 142 6.58 16.32 -25.94
N PRO A 143 7.49 17.28 -26.22
CA PRO A 143 8.76 16.99 -26.85
C PRO A 143 9.63 16.03 -26.03
N LYS A 144 10.46 15.22 -26.69
CA LYS A 144 11.29 14.18 -26.03
C LYS A 144 12.21 14.72 -24.94
N ASP A 145 12.78 15.91 -25.13
CA ASP A 145 13.64 16.56 -24.14
C ASP A 145 12.87 16.97 -22.88
N ILE A 146 11.61 17.36 -23.04
CA ILE A 146 10.72 17.70 -21.93
C ILE A 146 10.30 16.44 -21.16
N ILE A 147 9.95 15.36 -21.86
CA ILE A 147 9.68 14.05 -21.24
C ILE A 147 10.88 13.59 -20.40
N LYS A 148 12.10 13.74 -20.93
CA LYS A 148 13.32 13.38 -20.21
C LYS A 148 13.51 14.22 -18.93
N ARG A 149 13.26 15.53 -18.98
CA ARG A 149 13.32 16.40 -17.80
C ARG A 149 12.28 16.03 -16.76
N GLU A 150 11.08 15.68 -17.20
CA GLU A 150 10.01 15.27 -16.30
C GLU A 150 10.33 13.93 -15.63
N ARG A 151 10.90 12.97 -16.36
CA ARG A 151 11.41 11.72 -15.78
C ARG A 151 12.52 11.96 -14.78
N GLU A 152 13.44 12.89 -15.06
CA GLU A 152 14.49 13.30 -14.12
C GLU A 152 13.89 13.91 -12.84
N ARG A 153 12.91 14.82 -12.97
CA ARG A 153 12.20 15.41 -11.84
C ARG A 153 11.53 14.35 -10.98
N ILE A 154 10.74 13.46 -11.58
CA ILE A 154 10.06 12.37 -10.87
C ILE A 154 11.07 11.47 -10.16
N THR A 155 12.20 11.16 -10.82
CA THR A 155 13.29 10.36 -10.24
C THR A 155 13.86 11.02 -8.98
N ILE A 156 14.09 12.33 -9.02
CA ILE A 156 14.59 13.09 -7.87
C ILE A 156 13.58 13.08 -6.73
N GLU A 157 12.32 13.41 -7.02
CA GLU A 157 11.27 13.52 -6.01
C GLU A 157 10.97 12.17 -5.35
N LEU A 158 10.86 11.10 -6.13
CA LEU A 158 10.64 9.75 -5.62
C LEU A 158 11.84 9.24 -4.82
N SER A 159 13.08 9.45 -5.30
CA SER A 159 14.29 9.03 -4.59
C SER A 159 14.41 9.74 -3.24
N TRP A 160 14.18 11.05 -3.24
CA TRP A 160 14.14 11.86 -2.01
C TRP A 160 13.07 11.36 -1.05
N LYS A 161 11.81 11.28 -1.50
CA LYS A 161 10.69 10.98 -0.61
C LYS A 161 10.71 9.55 -0.10
N SER A 162 11.03 8.59 -0.97
CA SER A 162 11.20 7.18 -0.57
C SER A 162 12.29 7.03 0.49
N SER A 163 13.39 7.76 0.37
CA SER A 163 14.48 7.71 1.36
C SER A 163 14.11 8.45 2.65
N GLN A 164 13.42 9.59 2.56
CA GLN A 164 12.92 10.34 3.71
C GLN A 164 11.98 9.50 4.59
N ILE A 165 11.11 8.69 3.98
CA ILE A 165 10.21 7.78 4.70
C ILE A 165 10.99 6.79 5.59
N GLU A 166 12.18 6.38 5.14
CA GLU A 166 13.10 5.50 5.88
C GLU A 166 14.05 6.26 6.83
N GLY A 167 13.92 7.58 6.95
CA GLY A 167 14.68 8.42 7.88
C GLY A 167 15.89 9.15 7.28
N ASN A 168 16.08 9.10 5.96
CA ASN A 168 17.12 9.88 5.29
C ASN A 168 16.87 11.39 5.46
N THR A 169 17.92 12.13 5.81
CA THR A 169 17.84 13.55 6.19
C THR A 169 18.16 14.51 5.05
N TYR A 170 18.48 14.01 3.84
CA TYR A 170 18.64 14.88 2.67
C TYR A 170 17.37 15.69 2.41
N THR A 171 17.55 16.97 2.11
CA THR A 171 16.50 17.82 1.55
C THR A 171 16.32 17.51 0.07
N LEU A 172 15.21 17.98 -0.51
CA LEU A 172 14.96 17.82 -1.94
C LEU A 172 16.04 18.50 -2.80
N LEU A 173 16.49 19.71 -2.44
CA LEU A 173 17.52 20.46 -3.18
C LEU A 173 18.90 19.78 -3.09
N GLU A 174 19.24 19.25 -1.92
CA GLU A 174 20.45 18.44 -1.76
C GLU A 174 20.38 17.16 -2.60
N THR A 175 19.22 16.51 -2.64
CA THR A 175 19.00 15.31 -3.47
C THR A 175 19.13 15.65 -4.96
N GLU A 176 18.54 16.76 -5.40
CA GLU A 176 18.69 17.22 -6.79
C GLU A 176 20.15 17.46 -7.15
N SER A 177 20.90 18.16 -6.28
CA SER A 177 22.34 18.43 -6.48
C SER A 177 23.15 17.15 -6.56
N LEU A 178 22.86 16.18 -5.69
CA LEU A 178 23.49 14.86 -5.72
C LEU A 178 23.18 14.12 -7.02
N LEU A 179 21.91 13.97 -7.38
CA LEU A 179 21.50 13.12 -8.50
C LEU A 179 21.81 13.72 -9.88
N LYS A 180 21.87 15.05 -10.01
CA LYS A 180 22.17 15.72 -11.29
C LYS A 180 23.64 16.05 -11.47
N GLN A 181 24.31 16.45 -10.39
CA GLN A 181 25.66 17.01 -10.47
C GLN A 181 26.71 16.12 -9.78
N ASN A 182 26.29 15.01 -9.15
CA ASN A 182 27.15 14.15 -8.31
C ASN A 182 27.84 14.94 -7.19
N ILE A 183 27.13 15.91 -6.60
CA ILE A 183 27.63 16.72 -5.49
C ILE A 183 26.94 16.26 -4.20
N PRO A 184 27.65 15.53 -3.31
CA PRO A 184 27.11 15.14 -2.01
C PRO A 184 26.88 16.34 -1.09
N ALA A 185 25.84 16.27 -0.26
CA ALA A 185 25.58 17.30 0.73
C ALA A 185 26.52 17.18 1.94
N LYS A 186 26.89 18.32 2.53
CA LYS A 186 27.78 18.35 3.69
C LYS A 186 27.05 17.83 4.93
N GLY A 187 27.74 17.03 5.74
CA GLY A 187 27.22 16.52 7.02
C GLY A 187 26.22 15.37 6.88
N LYS A 188 26.10 14.76 5.70
CA LYS A 188 25.30 13.56 5.46
C LYS A 188 26.18 12.31 5.52
N THR A 189 25.59 11.18 5.88
CA THR A 189 26.33 9.92 5.91
C THR A 189 26.52 9.38 4.49
N GLU A 190 27.52 8.50 4.33
CA GLU A 190 27.72 7.78 3.09
C GLU A 190 26.50 6.91 2.75
N GLU A 191 25.94 6.22 3.75
CA GLU A 191 24.73 5.40 3.59
C GLU A 191 23.53 6.20 3.07
N GLU A 192 23.29 7.40 3.62
CA GLU A 192 22.22 8.29 3.13
C GLU A 192 22.43 8.68 1.66
N THR A 193 23.68 8.94 1.29
CA THR A 193 24.08 9.33 -0.07
C THR A 193 23.90 8.17 -1.05
N ILE A 194 24.40 6.98 -0.69
CA ILE A 194 24.27 5.76 -1.49
C ILE A 194 22.80 5.38 -1.65
N MET A 195 21.97 5.54 -0.61
CA MET A 195 20.55 5.22 -0.67
C MET A 195 19.84 6.00 -1.78
N LEU A 196 20.13 7.29 -1.93
CA LEU A 196 19.55 8.13 -2.99
C LEU A 196 20.05 7.71 -4.38
N LEU A 197 21.35 7.44 -4.52
CA LEU A 197 21.94 6.98 -5.77
C LEU A 197 21.36 5.62 -6.20
N ASN A 198 21.14 4.72 -5.26
CA ASN A 198 20.54 3.40 -5.51
C ASN A 198 19.09 3.51 -6.00
N HIS A 199 18.28 4.43 -5.45
CA HIS A 199 16.93 4.68 -5.98
C HIS A 199 16.98 5.16 -7.43
N LYS A 200 17.87 6.09 -7.76
CA LYS A 200 18.08 6.55 -9.14
C LYS A 200 18.44 5.39 -10.06
N LYS A 201 19.46 4.60 -9.70
CA LYS A 201 19.88 3.41 -10.47
C LYS A 201 18.73 2.41 -10.67
N ALA A 202 17.92 2.16 -9.64
CA ALA A 202 16.81 1.22 -9.71
C ALA A 202 15.69 1.70 -10.65
N LEU A 203 15.43 3.00 -10.68
CA LEU A 203 14.48 3.60 -11.61
C LEU A 203 15.00 3.58 -13.05
N GLU A 204 16.28 3.89 -13.27
CA GLU A 204 16.93 3.77 -14.58
C GLU A 204 16.93 2.31 -15.08
N PHE A 205 17.22 1.34 -14.20
CA PHE A 205 17.11 -0.07 -14.51
C PHE A 205 15.69 -0.46 -14.95
N SER A 206 14.68 0.05 -14.25
CA SER A 206 13.27 -0.20 -14.58
C SER A 206 12.89 0.35 -15.95
N GLU A 207 13.41 1.53 -16.31
CA GLU A 207 13.21 2.14 -17.63
C GLU A 207 13.93 1.37 -18.75
N GLN A 208 15.12 0.83 -18.48
CA GLN A 208 15.87 0.02 -19.45
C GLN A 208 15.26 -1.37 -19.66
N HIS A 209 14.53 -1.90 -18.68
CA HIS A 209 13.97 -3.25 -18.68
C HIS A 209 12.44 -3.28 -18.53
N LYS A 210 11.73 -2.35 -19.19
CA LYS A 210 10.26 -2.20 -19.10
C LYS A 210 9.50 -3.52 -19.23
N GLU A 211 9.92 -4.42 -20.12
CA GLU A 211 9.25 -5.70 -20.36
C GLU A 211 9.17 -6.60 -19.13
N PHE A 212 10.11 -6.49 -18.18
CA PHE A 212 10.07 -7.23 -16.91
C PHE A 212 8.90 -6.80 -16.02
N PHE A 213 8.45 -5.56 -16.16
CA PHE A 213 7.42 -4.96 -15.33
C PHE A 213 6.08 -4.77 -16.07
N LYS A 214 6.11 -4.79 -17.41
CA LYS A 214 4.92 -4.71 -18.27
C LYS A 214 4.26 -6.07 -18.49
N SER A 215 5.06 -7.03 -18.97
CA SER A 215 4.54 -8.23 -19.64
C SER A 215 4.52 -9.44 -18.70
N LYS A 216 5.60 -9.64 -17.93
CA LYS A 216 5.69 -10.76 -16.99
C LYS A 216 6.63 -10.45 -15.83
N LEU A 217 6.06 -10.08 -14.70
CA LEU A 217 6.80 -9.93 -13.45
C LEU A 217 7.33 -11.29 -12.98
N THR A 218 8.61 -11.33 -12.64
CA THR A 218 9.29 -12.54 -12.17
C THR A 218 9.95 -12.29 -10.81
N LYS A 219 10.21 -13.37 -10.06
CA LYS A 219 10.97 -13.27 -8.80
C LYS A 219 12.34 -12.64 -9.02
N SER A 220 13.03 -13.00 -10.10
CA SER A 220 14.35 -12.43 -10.43
C SER A 220 14.26 -10.93 -10.64
N ALA A 221 13.26 -10.42 -11.36
CA ALA A 221 13.10 -8.97 -11.55
C ALA A 221 12.93 -8.22 -10.22
N ILE A 222 12.16 -8.78 -9.27
CA ILE A 222 11.99 -8.18 -7.93
C ILE A 222 13.30 -8.22 -7.13
N ILE A 223 14.02 -9.37 -7.18
CA ILE A 223 15.29 -9.53 -6.48
C ILE A 223 16.37 -8.61 -7.08
N ASP A 224 16.45 -8.48 -8.40
CA ASP A 224 17.43 -7.62 -9.06
C ASP A 224 17.17 -6.14 -8.74
N LEU A 225 15.90 -5.74 -8.72
CA LEU A 225 15.52 -4.40 -8.26
C LEU A 225 15.94 -4.17 -6.81
N HIS A 226 15.72 -5.15 -5.94
CA HIS A 226 16.16 -5.09 -4.54
C HIS A 226 17.70 -5.01 -4.42
N ARG A 227 18.45 -5.81 -5.20
CA ARG A 227 19.92 -5.78 -5.22
C ARG A 227 20.45 -4.39 -5.51
N ILE A 228 19.88 -3.72 -6.51
CA ILE A 228 20.27 -2.34 -6.87
C ILE A 228 19.94 -1.37 -5.73
N LEU A 229 18.78 -1.53 -5.08
CA LEU A 229 18.38 -0.68 -3.94
C LEU A 229 19.26 -0.87 -2.70
N SER A 230 19.80 -2.07 -2.53
CA SER A 230 20.55 -2.52 -1.36
C SER A 230 22.07 -2.41 -1.52
N GLU A 231 22.56 -2.20 -2.74
CA GLU A 231 23.99 -2.17 -3.09
C GLU A 231 24.79 -1.25 -2.15
N GLY A 232 25.78 -1.82 -1.45
CA GLY A 232 26.67 -1.08 -0.56
C GLY A 232 26.07 -0.67 0.80
N ILE A 233 24.83 -1.08 1.11
CA ILE A 233 24.15 -0.71 2.37
C ILE A 233 23.73 -1.94 3.18
N ILE A 234 23.06 -2.91 2.55
CA ILE A 234 22.47 -4.07 3.22
C ILE A 234 22.60 -5.34 2.36
N ASP A 235 22.26 -6.49 2.96
CA ASP A 235 22.21 -7.77 2.27
C ASP A 235 21.23 -7.75 1.08
N MET A 236 21.60 -8.46 0.03
CA MET A 236 21.05 -8.33 -1.33
C MET A 236 20.15 -9.51 -1.74
N GLY A 237 20.01 -10.51 -0.88
CA GLY A 237 19.27 -11.75 -1.14
C GLY A 237 17.95 -11.85 -0.40
N ILE A 238 17.18 -12.89 -0.75
CA ILE A 238 16.05 -13.31 0.06
C ILE A 238 16.58 -13.73 1.43
N ARG A 239 15.92 -13.24 2.49
CA ARG A 239 16.39 -13.49 3.85
C ARG A 239 16.28 -14.95 4.25
N GLU A 240 17.20 -15.37 5.11
CA GLU A 240 17.19 -16.69 5.74
C GLU A 240 16.77 -16.63 7.21
N ARG A 241 16.64 -15.42 7.75
CA ARG A 241 16.38 -15.18 9.17
C ARG A 241 15.01 -14.56 9.40
N LEU A 242 14.54 -14.69 10.63
CA LEU A 242 13.41 -13.94 11.15
C LEU A 242 13.70 -12.44 11.11
N VAL A 243 12.73 -11.65 10.65
CA VAL A 243 12.76 -10.19 10.74
C VAL A 243 11.58 -9.70 11.57
N GLY A 244 11.86 -8.73 12.43
CA GLY A 244 10.84 -7.95 13.14
C GLY A 244 10.60 -6.64 12.42
N ILE A 245 9.39 -6.10 12.54
CA ILE A 245 9.09 -4.74 12.09
C ILE A 245 9.03 -3.86 13.34
N THR A 246 9.98 -2.92 13.44
CA THR A 246 10.04 -1.97 14.55
C THR A 246 8.72 -1.23 14.70
N GLY A 247 8.20 -1.17 15.93
CA GLY A 247 6.92 -0.52 16.24
C GLY A 247 5.68 -1.33 15.86
N SER A 248 5.83 -2.58 15.43
CA SER A 248 4.71 -3.45 15.05
C SER A 248 4.68 -4.78 15.81
N VAL A 249 3.47 -5.23 16.15
CA VAL A 249 3.21 -6.55 16.75
C VAL A 249 3.06 -7.65 15.68
N TYR A 250 3.09 -7.28 14.40
CA TYR A 250 3.07 -8.21 13.27
C TYR A 250 4.39 -9.00 13.15
N ARG A 251 4.26 -10.29 12.83
CA ARG A 251 5.38 -11.21 12.56
C ARG A 251 5.20 -11.83 11.17
N PRO A 252 6.08 -11.46 10.20
CA PRO A 252 6.14 -12.08 8.89
C PRO A 252 6.52 -13.57 8.96
N LEU A 253 6.45 -14.25 7.81
CA LEU A 253 6.96 -15.62 7.66
C LEU A 253 8.41 -15.73 8.11
N ASP A 254 8.80 -16.87 8.67
CA ASP A 254 10.15 -17.11 9.18
C ASP A 254 10.95 -18.09 8.32
N ASN A 255 10.26 -18.84 7.46
CA ASN A 255 10.83 -19.85 6.60
C ASN A 255 11.14 -19.29 5.19
N LYS A 256 12.41 -19.40 4.77
CA LYS A 256 12.87 -18.97 3.44
C LYS A 256 12.07 -19.58 2.29
N PHE A 257 11.77 -20.88 2.35
CA PHE A 257 11.01 -21.57 1.30
C PHE A 257 9.59 -21.02 1.18
N GLN A 258 8.92 -20.75 2.31
CA GLN A 258 7.59 -20.13 2.29
C GLN A 258 7.65 -18.70 1.77
N VAL A 259 8.68 -17.93 2.14
CA VAL A 259 8.89 -16.58 1.59
C VAL A 259 9.09 -16.62 0.07
N GLU A 260 9.89 -17.56 -0.44
CA GLU A 260 10.12 -17.75 -1.87
C GLU A 260 8.88 -18.23 -2.64
N GLU A 261 8.07 -19.07 -2.01
CA GLU A 261 6.79 -19.54 -2.53
C GLU A 261 5.78 -18.39 -2.63
N GLU A 262 5.59 -17.64 -1.54
CA GLU A 262 4.69 -16.48 -1.51
C GLU A 262 5.14 -15.35 -2.43
N LEU A 263 6.45 -15.14 -2.59
CA LEU A 263 6.97 -14.20 -3.61
C LEU A 263 6.63 -14.68 -5.03
N GLY A 264 6.66 -15.99 -5.27
CA GLY A 264 6.22 -16.60 -6.53
C GLY A 264 4.71 -16.45 -6.76
N ARG A 265 3.91 -16.70 -5.71
CA ARG A 265 2.46 -16.47 -5.74
C ARG A 265 2.14 -15.00 -6.02
N LEU A 266 2.87 -14.06 -5.42
CA LEU A 266 2.73 -12.63 -5.70
C LEU A 266 2.93 -12.33 -7.18
N CYS A 267 4.00 -12.83 -7.80
CA CYS A 267 4.22 -12.66 -9.24
C CYS A 267 3.03 -13.20 -10.05
N ASN A 268 2.50 -14.38 -9.70
CA ASN A 268 1.35 -14.96 -10.39
C ASN A 268 0.09 -14.10 -10.23
N VAL A 269 -0.17 -13.57 -9.03
CA VAL A 269 -1.31 -12.68 -8.78
C VAL A 269 -1.18 -11.38 -9.58
N VAL A 270 -0.03 -10.72 -9.53
CA VAL A 270 0.22 -9.49 -10.29
C VAL A 270 0.09 -9.74 -11.79
N ASN A 271 0.67 -10.82 -12.32
CA ASN A 271 0.57 -11.14 -13.74
C ASN A 271 -0.84 -11.54 -14.19
N GLY A 272 -1.66 -12.08 -13.27
CA GLY A 272 -3.04 -12.51 -13.54
C GLY A 272 -4.10 -11.41 -13.40
N LYS A 273 -3.74 -10.23 -12.90
CA LYS A 273 -4.62 -9.06 -12.91
C LYS A 273 -4.61 -8.42 -14.31
N ASP A 274 -5.75 -7.87 -14.74
CA ASP A 274 -5.82 -7.09 -15.98
C ASP A 274 -5.53 -5.61 -15.71
N ASP A 275 -6.11 -5.06 -14.64
CA ASP A 275 -5.92 -3.66 -14.25
C ASP A 275 -4.50 -3.38 -13.74
N ILE A 276 -3.83 -2.43 -14.37
CA ILE A 276 -2.48 -1.98 -14.00
C ILE A 276 -2.44 -1.31 -12.62
N PHE A 277 -3.53 -0.65 -12.20
CA PHE A 277 -3.59 0.02 -10.91
C PHE A 277 -3.64 -1.00 -9.78
N GLU A 278 -4.39 -2.09 -9.96
CA GLU A 278 -4.39 -3.21 -9.02
C GLU A 278 -2.99 -3.85 -8.92
N LYS A 279 -2.33 -4.08 -10.07
CA LYS A 279 -0.95 -4.59 -10.09
C LYS A 279 0.00 -3.74 -9.24
N ALA A 280 -0.04 -2.43 -9.45
CA ALA A 280 0.80 -1.49 -8.74
C ALA A 280 0.46 -1.41 -7.23
N LEU A 281 -0.82 -1.36 -6.85
CA LEU A 281 -1.24 -1.33 -5.45
C LEU A 281 -0.88 -2.62 -4.70
N ILE A 282 -1.00 -3.78 -5.36
CA ILE A 282 -0.58 -5.08 -4.81
C ILE A 282 0.93 -5.08 -4.58
N ALA A 283 1.73 -4.65 -5.56
CA ALA A 283 3.19 -4.54 -5.40
C ALA A 283 3.60 -3.58 -4.27
N PHE A 284 2.93 -2.42 -4.19
CA PHE A 284 3.15 -1.36 -3.20
C PHE A 284 2.92 -1.83 -1.76
N THR A 285 1.95 -2.72 -1.54
CA THR A 285 1.54 -3.15 -0.20
C THR A 285 2.02 -4.55 0.17
N TYR A 286 2.01 -5.49 -0.76
CA TYR A 286 2.23 -6.90 -0.45
C TYR A 286 3.72 -7.24 -0.23
N ILE A 287 4.66 -6.62 -0.95
CA ILE A 287 6.10 -6.77 -0.66
C ILE A 287 6.42 -6.27 0.75
N CYS A 288 5.81 -5.15 1.15
CA CYS A 288 5.88 -4.63 2.51
C CYS A 288 5.38 -5.68 3.52
N TYR A 289 4.27 -6.36 3.23
CA TYR A 289 3.70 -7.35 4.14
C TYR A 289 4.50 -8.66 4.22
N LEU A 290 4.94 -9.17 3.07
CA LEU A 290 5.71 -10.41 2.98
C LEU A 290 7.11 -10.28 3.62
N GLN A 291 7.71 -9.09 3.53
CA GLN A 291 9.08 -8.82 3.96
C GLN A 291 10.08 -9.86 3.40
N PRO A 292 10.24 -10.02 2.06
CA PRO A 292 11.12 -11.05 1.51
C PRO A 292 12.62 -10.85 1.76
N PHE A 293 13.03 -9.64 2.12
CA PHE A 293 14.44 -9.26 2.31
C PHE A 293 14.75 -8.90 3.76
N ASN A 294 16.04 -8.88 4.12
CA ASN A 294 16.49 -8.54 5.49
C ASN A 294 16.15 -7.08 5.86
N ASP A 295 16.26 -6.17 4.90
CA ASP A 295 15.80 -4.79 4.98
C ASP A 295 15.46 -4.28 3.56
N GLY A 296 15.00 -3.04 3.38
CA GLY A 296 14.73 -2.44 2.07
C GLY A 296 13.41 -2.89 1.42
N ASN A 297 12.59 -3.67 2.13
CA ASN A 297 11.30 -4.17 1.64
C ASN A 297 10.37 -3.03 1.19
N LYS A 298 10.25 -1.99 2.01
CA LYS A 298 9.38 -0.84 1.71
C LYS A 298 9.88 -0.01 0.52
N ARG A 299 11.20 0.21 0.42
CA ARG A 299 11.84 0.85 -0.74
C ARG A 299 11.59 0.06 -2.02
N THR A 300 11.78 -1.26 -1.95
CA THR A 300 11.54 -2.18 -3.08
C THR A 300 10.09 -2.15 -3.53
N ALA A 301 9.13 -2.15 -2.59
CA ALA A 301 7.71 -2.06 -2.91
C ALA A 301 7.34 -0.77 -3.66
N ARG A 302 7.84 0.39 -3.20
CA ARG A 302 7.58 1.70 -3.83
C ARG A 302 8.17 1.81 -5.23
N ILE A 303 9.40 1.33 -5.42
CA ILE A 303 10.04 1.35 -6.74
C ILE A 303 9.41 0.32 -7.67
N LEU A 304 9.07 -0.88 -7.19
CA LEU A 304 8.39 -1.89 -8.00
C LEU A 304 7.03 -1.41 -8.51
N ALA A 305 6.23 -0.76 -7.65
CA ALA A 305 4.96 -0.18 -8.04
C ALA A 305 5.14 0.88 -9.15
N ASN A 306 6.12 1.79 -9.01
CA ASN A 306 6.45 2.76 -10.05
C ASN A 306 6.99 2.11 -11.33
N ALA A 307 7.79 1.04 -11.23
CA ALA A 307 8.30 0.31 -12.39
C ALA A 307 7.15 -0.30 -13.21
N ILE A 308 6.15 -0.87 -12.56
CA ILE A 308 4.93 -1.39 -13.21
C ILE A 308 4.17 -0.24 -13.91
N LEU A 309 3.98 0.89 -13.23
CA LEU A 309 3.26 2.04 -13.80
C LEU A 309 4.02 2.65 -15.00
N PHE A 310 5.33 2.88 -14.87
CA PHE A 310 6.16 3.45 -15.95
C PHE A 310 6.31 2.54 -17.15
N ALA A 311 6.35 1.23 -16.95
CA ALA A 311 6.40 0.29 -18.06
C ALA A 311 5.09 0.30 -18.88
N ASN A 312 4.01 0.81 -18.30
CA ASN A 312 2.70 1.00 -18.93
C ASN A 312 2.37 2.48 -19.23
N ASP A 313 3.38 3.36 -19.22
CA ASP A 313 3.26 4.80 -19.47
C ASP A 313 2.20 5.50 -18.59
N SER A 314 1.97 4.97 -17.39
CA SER A 314 1.03 5.47 -16.40
C SER A 314 1.66 6.53 -15.48
N PHE A 315 0.82 7.25 -14.74
CA PHE A 315 1.25 8.25 -13.76
C PHE A 315 2.23 7.69 -12.69
N PRO A 316 3.19 8.51 -12.20
CA PRO A 316 4.07 8.13 -11.10
C PRO A 316 3.38 8.16 -9.73
N LEU A 317 3.86 7.32 -8.81
CA LEU A 317 3.67 7.50 -7.37
C LEU A 317 4.91 8.20 -6.80
N SER A 318 4.98 9.53 -6.88
CA SER A 318 6.15 10.28 -6.36
C SER A 318 6.20 10.33 -4.84
N LEU A 319 5.04 10.18 -4.21
CA LEU A 319 4.78 10.33 -2.77
C LEU A 319 5.09 11.73 -2.24
N ARG A 320 5.43 12.70 -3.10
CA ARG A 320 5.96 14.02 -2.71
C ARG A 320 5.07 14.70 -1.67
N ALA A 321 3.76 14.71 -1.94
CA ALA A 321 2.75 15.35 -1.10
C ALA A 321 2.29 14.47 0.09
N VAL A 322 2.74 13.22 0.17
CA VAL A 322 2.30 12.28 1.21
C VAL A 322 3.06 12.55 2.50
N ASP A 323 2.32 12.73 3.60
CA ASP A 323 2.92 12.81 4.92
C ASP A 323 3.55 11.46 5.33
N VAL A 324 4.72 11.51 5.96
CA VAL A 324 5.49 10.30 6.33
C VAL A 324 4.73 9.46 7.34
N ASN A 325 4.05 10.09 8.30
CA ASN A 325 3.27 9.36 9.30
C ASN A 325 2.05 8.71 8.67
N THR A 326 1.36 9.41 7.77
CA THR A 326 0.23 8.87 6.99
C THR A 326 0.64 7.61 6.23
N TYR A 327 1.79 7.61 5.54
CA TYR A 327 2.32 6.42 4.89
C TYR A 327 2.60 5.28 5.89
N LYS A 328 3.28 5.58 7.01
CA LYS A 328 3.62 4.58 8.03
C LYS A 328 2.36 3.96 8.65
N LEU A 329 1.36 4.77 8.97
CA LEU A 329 0.06 4.34 9.50
C LEU A 329 -0.68 3.44 8.50
N ALA A 330 -0.71 3.81 7.22
CA ALA A 330 -1.34 3.00 6.17
C ALA A 330 -0.69 1.61 6.05
N ILE A 331 0.64 1.55 6.09
CA ILE A 331 1.38 0.29 6.04
C ILE A 331 1.18 -0.54 7.33
N LEU A 332 1.14 0.08 8.51
CA LEU A 332 0.83 -0.61 9.77
C LEU A 332 -0.62 -1.14 9.79
N ALA A 333 -1.58 -0.38 9.28
CA ALA A 333 -2.97 -0.80 9.12
C ALA A 333 -3.06 -2.03 8.23
N TYR A 334 -2.27 -2.07 7.15
CA TYR A 334 -2.18 -3.26 6.34
C TYR A 334 -1.55 -4.42 7.10
N TYR A 335 -0.39 -4.24 7.76
CA TYR A 335 0.28 -5.31 8.50
C TYR A 335 -0.60 -5.95 9.58
N GLU A 336 -1.08 -5.15 10.50
CA GLU A 336 -1.71 -5.64 11.73
C GLU A 336 -3.21 -5.89 11.58
N LEU A 337 -3.89 -5.10 10.73
CA LEU A 337 -5.35 -5.14 10.61
C LEU A 337 -5.83 -5.73 9.27
N GLY A 338 -4.94 -5.92 8.30
CA GLY A 338 -5.30 -6.36 6.94
C GLY A 338 -6.05 -5.28 6.15
N ILE A 339 -6.01 -4.03 6.61
CA ILE A 339 -6.76 -2.91 6.02
C ILE A 339 -5.97 -2.35 4.84
N LEU A 340 -6.57 -2.40 3.64
CA LEU A 340 -5.96 -1.87 2.41
C LEU A 340 -6.39 -0.42 2.12
N GLY A 341 -7.57 0.01 2.57
CA GLY A 341 -8.17 1.28 2.18
C GLY A 341 -7.30 2.51 2.45
N ASN A 342 -6.48 2.51 3.49
CA ASN A 342 -5.54 3.61 3.77
C ASN A 342 -4.43 3.72 2.72
N ALA A 343 -3.83 2.60 2.31
CA ALA A 343 -2.82 2.60 1.25
C ALA A 343 -3.45 2.87 -0.13
N LYS A 344 -4.69 2.39 -0.34
CA LYS A 344 -5.49 2.70 -1.52
C LYS A 344 -5.78 4.20 -1.63
N GLN A 345 -6.13 4.87 -0.54
CA GLN A 345 -6.37 6.32 -0.55
C GLN A 345 -5.10 7.08 -0.95
N ILE A 346 -3.94 6.73 -0.38
CA ILE A 346 -2.65 7.31 -0.80
C ILE A 346 -2.45 7.12 -2.31
N PHE A 347 -2.77 5.94 -2.86
CA PHE A 347 -2.64 5.67 -4.29
C PHE A 347 -3.55 6.55 -5.15
N LEU A 348 -4.82 6.72 -4.75
CA LEU A 348 -5.79 7.60 -5.42
C LEU A 348 -5.33 9.05 -5.39
N ASP A 349 -4.92 9.55 -4.21
CA ASP A 349 -4.41 10.92 -4.05
C ASP A 349 -3.17 11.17 -4.91
N GLN A 350 -2.32 10.16 -5.10
CA GLN A 350 -1.15 10.27 -5.98
C GLN A 350 -1.52 10.29 -7.47
N ALA A 351 -2.59 9.60 -7.88
CA ALA A 351 -3.08 9.67 -9.24
C ALA A 351 -3.59 11.08 -9.58
N GLU A 352 -4.41 11.65 -8.69
CA GLU A 352 -4.90 13.03 -8.81
C GLU A 352 -3.73 14.03 -8.80
N PHE A 353 -2.84 13.92 -7.80
CA PHE A 353 -1.66 14.78 -7.70
C PHE A 353 -0.82 14.72 -8.99
N ALA A 354 -0.62 13.54 -9.55
CA ALA A 354 0.17 13.38 -10.77
C ALA A 354 -0.53 13.98 -12.01
N ALA A 355 -1.85 13.81 -12.12
CA ALA A 355 -2.62 14.41 -13.21
C ALA A 355 -2.57 15.94 -13.17
N GLU A 356 -2.56 16.54 -11.97
CA GLU A 356 -2.48 17.98 -11.78
C GLU A 356 -1.06 18.53 -11.97
N ASN A 357 -0.05 17.86 -11.43
CA ASN A 357 1.29 18.43 -11.21
C ASN A 357 2.38 17.86 -12.14
N TYR A 358 2.09 16.78 -12.87
CA TYR A 358 3.04 16.11 -13.76
C TYR A 358 2.58 16.04 -15.22
N ALA A 359 3.54 15.60 -16.04
CA ALA A 359 3.51 15.42 -17.49
C ALA A 359 3.53 16.72 -18.33
N ILE A 360 3.81 17.86 -17.68
CA ILE A 360 4.81 18.89 -18.04
C ILE A 360 4.80 19.91 -16.89
#